data_AF-A0A310SSD1-F1
#
_entry.id   AF-A0A310SSD1-F1
#
_cell.length_a   1.000
_cell.length_b   1.000
_cell.length_c   1.000
_cell.angle_alpha   90.00
_cell.angle_beta   90.00
_cell.angle_gamma   90.00
#
_symmetry.space_group_name_H-M   'P 1'
#
loop_
_entity.id
_entity.type
_entity.pdbx_description
1 polymer ?
#
loop_
_entity_poly.entity_id
_entity_poly.type
_entity_poly.pdbx_seq_one_letter_code
_entity_poly.pdbx_strand_id
1 'polypeptide(L)'
;MSRMRDVVCSRYSTRLSYVLILDTIRRMTNKNLAVDCGTNHQNINDKSGGNVGWIGEDFDDRVVKNSASGESAEQNLQFPPNFLLGVATAAYQIEGAWNVSDKTESTWDRFSHYQNGAIYNNHTGDIATDSYNKYKEDIAILKKLGFKAYRFSVSWPRILPTGYSNYVSKDGVRFYHDFIDELLANNIEPMLTIYHWDHPQVLEDAGGWLNSEMVDWFADYARVVFREYAPKVKMFIPINEPSAVCKNSYSHGIYAPGKTLNGFGEYLCTHNVIKAHAKAYRIYEAEFKETYKGIIAGMPRSHTDIDAVENYFQFNAGWTMHPIYSKDGDYPPLMKSLVANKSMEQGYSKSRLPTFTSEWVTYIRGTSDFLAVNHYTTRLVTAGSMGKVPSHENDQGVKEIVDTLWKPAASTWLKVVPEGFRFVLRQLAENYGNPPMYITENGVSDFGALNDDDRINYYREYLKQMLNAIYNDGVNIRGYILWSLLDNFEWNMGYHERFGIVSVDFNDPQRPRTLKKSASWWQSIIASGKVE
;
A
#
# COMPACT_ATOMS: atom_id res chain seq x y z
N MET A 1 -69.78 6.45 -21.29
CA MET A 1 -68.88 5.28 -21.35
C MET A 1 -67.45 5.81 -21.33
N SER A 2 -66.66 5.44 -20.31
CA SER A 2 -65.69 6.30 -19.63
C SER A 2 -64.34 6.54 -20.35
N ARG A 3 -64.12 7.82 -20.71
CA ARG A 3 -62.94 8.72 -20.55
C ARG A 3 -61.52 8.11 -20.65
N MET A 4 -60.77 8.39 -21.75
CA MET A 4 -59.77 9.48 -21.99
C MET A 4 -58.36 9.16 -21.41
N ARG A 5 -57.30 8.90 -22.21
CA ARG A 5 -56.45 9.84 -23.02
C ARG A 5 -55.77 10.91 -22.13
N ASP A 6 -54.46 11.18 -22.10
CA ASP A 6 -53.46 11.33 -23.18
C ASP A 6 -51.98 11.31 -22.67
N VAL A 7 -51.09 11.49 -23.65
CA VAL A 7 -49.63 11.31 -23.77
C VAL A 7 -48.87 12.66 -23.78
N VAL A 8 -47.68 12.70 -23.14
CA VAL A 8 -46.40 13.45 -23.43
C VAL A 8 -46.27 14.98 -23.21
N CYS A 9 -45.26 15.44 -22.42
CA CYS A 9 -43.95 16.00 -22.89
C CYS A 9 -43.04 16.64 -21.78
N SER A 10 -41.73 16.32 -21.83
CA SER A 10 -40.52 17.19 -21.67
C SER A 10 -40.18 18.05 -20.41
N ARG A 11 -39.00 17.76 -19.82
CA ARG A 11 -37.91 18.61 -19.23
C ARG A 11 -38.21 19.76 -18.23
N TYR A 12 -37.72 19.66 -16.98
CA TYR A 12 -36.51 20.32 -16.43
C TYR A 12 -36.38 20.13 -14.90
N SER A 13 -35.12 20.03 -14.46
CA SER A 13 -34.53 20.05 -13.10
C SER A 13 -35.17 20.93 -12.02
N THR A 14 -35.26 20.41 -10.78
CA THR A 14 -34.75 21.05 -9.55
C THR A 14 -34.60 20.06 -8.38
N ARG A 15 -33.66 20.41 -7.48
CA ARG A 15 -33.02 19.70 -6.34
C ARG A 15 -33.92 19.33 -5.14
N LEU A 16 -33.31 18.54 -4.23
CA LEU A 16 -33.56 18.29 -2.77
C LEU A 16 -34.51 17.10 -2.48
N SER A 17 -34.24 16.10 -1.62
CA SER A 17 -33.22 15.90 -0.57
C SER A 17 -33.03 14.40 -0.27
N TYR A 18 -31.80 14.01 0.08
CA TYR A 18 -31.41 12.75 0.74
C TYR A 18 -31.69 12.82 2.26
N VAL A 19 -32.38 11.84 2.86
CA VAL A 19 -32.18 11.35 4.26
C VAL A 19 -32.86 9.95 4.42
N LEU A 20 -32.22 9.03 5.17
CA LEU A 20 -32.76 7.82 5.83
C LEU A 20 -32.89 6.50 5.02
N ILE A 21 -31.77 5.77 4.85
CA ILE A 21 -31.75 4.30 5.03
C ILE A 21 -30.44 3.92 5.76
N LEU A 22 -30.31 4.31 7.02
CA LEU A 22 -29.27 3.80 7.94
C LEU A 22 -29.80 3.54 9.37
N ASP A 23 -31.12 3.57 9.58
CA ASP A 23 -31.73 3.32 10.92
C ASP A 23 -32.30 1.90 11.09
N THR A 24 -32.26 1.06 10.04
CA THR A 24 -32.84 -0.30 10.08
C THR A 24 -31.84 -1.38 10.52
N ILE A 25 -30.53 -1.14 10.41
CA ILE A 25 -29.50 -2.12 10.83
C ILE A 25 -29.08 -1.90 12.30
N ARG A 26 -29.35 -0.72 12.88
CA ARG A 26 -28.99 -0.39 14.27
C ARG A 26 -30.05 -0.79 15.31
N ARG A 27 -31.26 -1.20 14.89
CA ARG A 27 -32.37 -1.57 15.80
C ARG A 27 -32.57 -3.07 16.00
N MET A 28 -31.78 -3.95 15.38
CA MET A 28 -31.94 -5.41 15.53
C MET A 28 -30.96 -6.07 16.51
N THR A 29 -30.09 -5.33 17.20
CA THR A 29 -29.08 -5.90 18.11
C THR A 29 -29.16 -5.44 19.56
N ASN A 30 -30.21 -4.75 20.00
CA ASN A 30 -30.40 -4.50 21.43
C ASN A 30 -31.86 -4.20 21.77
N LYS A 31 -32.54 -5.17 22.40
CA LYS A 31 -33.56 -4.93 23.44
C LYS A 31 -33.99 -6.26 24.09
N ASN A 32 -33.36 -6.57 25.21
CA ASN A 32 -34.00 -7.28 26.30
C ASN A 32 -35.02 -6.31 26.93
N LEU A 33 -36.31 -6.60 26.78
CA LEU A 33 -37.35 -6.03 27.63
C LEU A 33 -38.38 -7.12 27.89
N ALA A 34 -38.32 -7.67 29.11
CA ALA A 34 -39.41 -8.41 29.71
C ALA A 34 -40.61 -7.47 29.87
N VAL A 35 -41.76 -7.87 29.34
CA VAL A 35 -43.05 -7.31 29.74
C VAL A 35 -44.01 -8.47 29.94
N ASP A 36 -44.35 -8.63 31.21
CA ASP A 36 -45.44 -9.43 31.76
C ASP A 36 -46.78 -8.84 31.33
N CYS A 37 -47.70 -9.68 30.84
CA CYS A 37 -49.11 -9.37 30.67
C CYS A 37 -49.91 -10.65 30.91
N GLY A 38 -50.63 -10.65 32.03
CA GLY A 38 -51.39 -11.78 32.52
C GLY A 38 -52.63 -12.15 31.71
N THR A 39 -52.98 -13.43 31.89
CA THR A 39 -54.32 -14.04 32.02
C THR A 39 -55.51 -13.38 31.30
N ASN A 40 -56.15 -14.10 30.37
CA ASN A 40 -57.36 -14.86 30.67
C ASN A 40 -57.98 -15.57 29.45
N HIS A 41 -58.48 -16.79 29.71
CA HIS A 41 -59.60 -17.50 29.05
C HIS A 41 -59.52 -17.80 27.54
N GLN A 42 -60.01 -18.92 27.00
CA GLN A 42 -60.37 -20.26 27.46
C GLN A 42 -60.77 -21.00 26.16
N ASN A 43 -60.42 -22.27 26.04
CA ASN A 43 -61.28 -23.35 25.53
C ASN A 43 -61.77 -23.40 24.05
N ILE A 44 -61.44 -24.51 23.38
CA ILE A 44 -62.34 -25.58 22.85
C ILE A 44 -61.90 -26.12 21.46
N ASN A 45 -61.54 -27.42 21.47
CA ASN A 45 -61.91 -28.54 20.58
C ASN A 45 -61.66 -28.42 19.06
N ASP A 46 -61.36 -29.47 18.29
CA ASP A 46 -61.20 -30.93 18.45
C ASP A 46 -60.92 -31.47 17.02
N LYS A 47 -60.50 -32.74 16.93
CA LYS A 47 -60.47 -33.64 15.75
C LYS A 47 -59.31 -33.44 14.78
N SER A 48 -58.69 -34.47 14.21
CA SER A 48 -58.73 -35.93 14.32
C SER A 48 -57.77 -36.46 13.25
N GLY A 49 -57.04 -37.54 13.49
CA GLY A 49 -56.41 -38.30 12.39
C GLY A 49 -55.09 -38.93 12.78
N GLY A 50 -55.16 -40.07 13.48
CA GLY A 50 -54.01 -40.92 13.70
C GLY A 50 -53.60 -41.66 12.43
N ASN A 51 -52.30 -41.88 12.28
CA ASN A 51 -51.76 -43.03 11.59
C ASN A 51 -50.47 -43.45 12.31
N VAL A 52 -50.46 -44.70 12.77
CA VAL A 52 -49.31 -45.37 13.41
C VAL A 52 -48.81 -46.40 12.40
N GLY A 53 -47.49 -46.48 12.21
CA GLY A 53 -46.88 -47.53 11.39
C GLY A 53 -45.37 -47.39 11.30
N TRP A 54 -44.69 -48.07 12.23
CA TRP A 54 -43.24 -48.16 12.41
C TRP A 54 -42.52 -48.96 11.32
N ILE A 55 -41.38 -48.44 10.83
CA ILE A 55 -40.16 -49.14 10.38
C ILE A 55 -39.05 -48.05 10.44
N GLY A 56 -38.04 -48.05 11.30
CA GLY A 56 -36.97 -49.03 11.49
C GLY A 56 -35.74 -48.57 10.70
N GLU A 57 -34.75 -47.97 11.37
CA GLU A 57 -33.28 -48.16 11.18
C GLU A 57 -32.44 -47.06 11.86
N ASP A 58 -31.36 -47.53 12.50
CA ASP A 58 -30.39 -46.85 13.36
C ASP A 58 -29.57 -45.75 12.67
N PHE A 59 -29.26 -44.65 13.38
CA PHE A 59 -27.96 -43.96 13.28
C PHE A 59 -27.65 -43.10 14.53
N ASP A 60 -26.62 -43.54 15.26
CA ASP A 60 -25.76 -42.90 16.28
C ASP A 60 -26.06 -41.44 16.73
N ASP A 61 -26.67 -41.31 17.91
CA ASP A 61 -26.79 -40.05 18.67
C ASP A 61 -25.53 -39.80 19.50
N ARG A 62 -24.55 -39.07 18.94
CA ARG A 62 -23.51 -38.38 19.71
C ARG A 62 -23.25 -36.97 19.18
N VAL A 63 -24.22 -36.08 19.42
CA VAL A 63 -23.96 -34.64 19.46
C VAL A 63 -24.16 -34.16 20.88
N VAL A 64 -23.04 -34.05 21.60
CA VAL A 64 -22.97 -33.33 22.88
C VAL A 64 -23.28 -31.86 22.60
N LYS A 65 -24.45 -31.43 23.07
CA LYS A 65 -24.77 -30.01 23.25
C LYS A 65 -23.80 -29.42 24.26
N ASN A 66 -22.80 -28.70 23.79
CA ASN A 66 -22.21 -27.61 24.57
C ASN A 66 -22.87 -26.31 24.12
N SER A 67 -23.93 -25.94 24.84
CA SER A 67 -24.38 -24.57 24.94
C SER A 67 -23.31 -23.77 25.66
N ALA A 68 -22.40 -23.16 24.90
CA ALA A 68 -21.57 -22.08 25.40
C ALA A 68 -22.40 -20.80 25.35
N SER A 69 -22.57 -20.23 26.53
CA SER A 69 -22.90 -18.84 26.81
C SER A 69 -22.28 -17.88 25.79
N GLY A 70 -23.02 -16.83 25.45
CA GLY A 70 -22.49 -15.68 24.73
C GLY A 70 -21.38 -15.01 25.55
N GLU A 71 -20.15 -15.44 25.31
CA GLU A 71 -18.97 -14.61 25.45
C GLU A 71 -18.85 -13.83 24.15
N SER A 72 -18.81 -12.49 24.24
CA SER A 72 -18.27 -11.69 23.16
C SER A 72 -16.92 -12.28 22.78
N ALA A 73 -16.73 -12.73 21.55
CA ALA A 73 -15.43 -13.20 21.09
C ALA A 73 -14.39 -12.14 21.47
N GLU A 74 -13.55 -12.43 22.48
CA GLU A 74 -12.50 -11.51 22.87
C GLU A 74 -11.66 -11.27 21.62
N GLN A 75 -11.60 -10.02 21.18
CA GLN A 75 -10.83 -9.67 20.00
C GLN A 75 -9.37 -10.08 20.28
N ASN A 76 -8.84 -11.04 19.51
CA ASN A 76 -7.46 -11.47 19.69
C ASN A 76 -6.53 -10.35 19.21
N LEU A 77 -6.02 -9.58 20.17
CA LEU A 77 -5.13 -8.45 19.94
C LEU A 77 -3.64 -8.81 20.06
N GLN A 78 -3.32 -10.08 20.25
CA GLN A 78 -1.93 -10.56 20.28
C GLN A 78 -1.41 -10.67 18.85
N PHE A 79 -0.14 -10.31 18.60
CA PHE A 79 0.50 -10.65 17.33
C PHE A 79 0.81 -12.16 17.27
N PRO A 80 0.74 -12.77 16.07
CA PRO A 80 1.20 -14.15 15.90
C PRO A 80 2.64 -14.35 16.38
N PRO A 81 3.02 -15.55 16.82
CA PRO A 81 4.41 -15.88 17.09
C PRO A 81 5.30 -15.57 15.88
N ASN A 82 6.49 -15.02 16.12
CA ASN A 82 7.46 -14.62 15.08
C ASN A 82 6.95 -13.55 14.10
N PHE A 83 5.89 -12.81 14.43
CA PHE A 83 5.41 -11.70 13.61
C PHE A 83 6.44 -10.56 13.57
N LEU A 84 6.80 -10.11 12.37
CA LEU A 84 7.86 -9.12 12.19
C LEU A 84 7.31 -7.70 12.37
N LEU A 85 7.67 -7.04 13.47
CA LEU A 85 7.38 -5.62 13.70
C LEU A 85 8.60 -4.76 13.33
N GLY A 86 8.41 -3.85 12.38
CA GLY A 86 9.45 -2.97 11.90
C GLY A 86 8.95 -1.57 11.57
N VAL A 87 9.84 -0.79 10.99
CA VAL A 87 9.58 0.58 10.56
C VAL A 87 10.31 0.88 9.25
N ALA A 88 9.82 1.86 8.49
CA ALA A 88 10.32 2.19 7.16
C ALA A 88 10.83 3.64 7.03
N THR A 89 11.77 3.82 6.10
CA THR A 89 12.23 5.10 5.52
C THR A 89 12.63 4.92 4.04
N ALA A 90 12.94 6.02 3.35
CA ALA A 90 13.44 6.03 1.97
C ALA A 90 14.63 6.98 1.82
N ALA A 91 15.61 6.59 0.99
CA ALA A 91 16.90 7.24 0.84
C ALA A 91 16.80 8.76 0.64
N TYR A 92 16.11 9.21 -0.41
CA TYR A 92 15.97 10.65 -0.69
C TYR A 92 15.26 11.41 0.44
N GLN A 93 14.37 10.75 1.17
CA GLN A 93 13.58 11.39 2.21
C GLN A 93 14.36 11.63 3.50
N ILE A 94 15.43 10.85 3.76
CA ILE A 94 16.17 10.90 5.04
C ILE A 94 17.67 11.17 4.90
N GLU A 95 18.33 10.74 3.82
CA GLU A 95 19.80 10.70 3.79
C GLU A 95 20.43 12.08 3.77
N GLY A 96 19.95 12.97 2.90
CA GLY A 96 20.70 14.18 2.55
C GLY A 96 22.00 13.85 1.84
N ALA A 97 23.02 14.68 2.05
CA ALA A 97 24.35 14.50 1.47
C ALA A 97 24.26 14.25 -0.05
N TRP A 98 23.43 15.04 -0.71
CA TRP A 98 22.95 14.76 -2.06
C TRP A 98 24.05 14.81 -3.13
N ASN A 99 25.13 15.55 -2.87
CA ASN A 99 26.29 15.74 -3.73
C ASN A 99 27.62 15.42 -3.02
N VAL A 100 27.58 14.61 -1.96
CA VAL A 100 28.76 14.21 -1.19
C VAL A 100 29.42 12.98 -1.83
N SER A 101 30.75 12.92 -1.76
CA SER A 101 31.59 11.94 -2.45
C SER A 101 31.35 11.97 -3.95
N ASP A 102 30.96 10.86 -4.57
CA ASP A 102 30.69 10.75 -5.99
C ASP A 102 29.19 10.55 -6.28
N LYS A 103 28.29 10.75 -5.30
CA LYS A 103 26.84 10.74 -5.58
C LYS A 103 26.51 11.83 -6.59
N THR A 104 25.82 11.44 -7.66
CA THR A 104 25.34 12.37 -8.68
C THR A 104 23.88 12.77 -8.47
N GLU A 105 23.43 13.71 -9.31
CA GLU A 105 22.07 14.21 -9.35
C GLU A 105 21.07 13.06 -9.61
N SER A 106 20.07 12.95 -8.74
CA SER A 106 18.86 12.16 -8.94
C SER A 106 17.76 12.98 -9.61
N THR A 107 16.68 12.32 -10.03
CA THR A 107 15.48 13.03 -10.50
C THR A 107 14.90 14.01 -9.47
N TRP A 108 14.95 13.65 -8.18
CA TRP A 108 14.44 14.51 -7.13
C TRP A 108 15.35 15.69 -6.81
N ASP A 109 16.66 15.53 -6.95
CA ASP A 109 17.63 16.63 -6.84
C ASP A 109 17.26 17.73 -7.86
N ARG A 110 17.23 17.39 -9.16
CA ARG A 110 16.85 18.35 -10.22
C ARG A 110 15.47 18.95 -9.99
N PHE A 111 14.49 18.11 -9.67
CA PHE A 111 13.10 18.56 -9.51
C PHE A 111 12.95 19.57 -8.37
N SER A 112 13.60 19.33 -7.22
CA SER A 112 13.54 20.24 -6.07
C SER A 112 14.41 21.49 -6.25
N HIS A 113 15.51 21.42 -7.01
CA HIS A 113 16.38 22.56 -7.30
C HIS A 113 15.81 23.53 -8.34
N TYR A 114 14.74 23.17 -9.06
CA TYR A 114 14.04 24.12 -9.93
C TYR A 114 13.38 25.29 -9.16
N GLN A 115 13.08 25.11 -7.86
CA GLN A 115 12.59 26.19 -6.98
C GLN A 115 11.39 26.97 -7.55
N ASN A 116 10.52 26.28 -8.30
CA ASN A 116 9.43 26.88 -9.07
C ASN A 116 8.06 26.80 -8.37
N GLY A 117 8.03 26.44 -7.08
CA GLY A 117 6.82 26.26 -6.29
C GLY A 117 6.17 24.88 -6.42
N ALA A 118 6.75 23.94 -7.17
CA ALA A 118 6.24 22.57 -7.27
C ALA A 118 6.32 21.79 -5.94
N ILE A 119 7.24 22.19 -5.06
CA ILE A 119 7.41 21.62 -3.72
C ILE A 119 7.05 22.68 -2.70
N TYR A 120 6.34 22.29 -1.63
CA TYR A 120 5.95 23.18 -0.55
C TYR A 120 7.14 23.99 -0.03
N ASN A 121 7.00 25.32 -0.01
CA ASN A 121 8.04 26.28 0.35
C ASN A 121 9.40 26.05 -0.35
N ASN A 122 9.39 25.44 -1.54
CA ASN A 122 10.59 25.05 -2.28
C ASN A 122 11.61 24.26 -1.44
N HIS A 123 11.14 23.48 -0.47
CA HIS A 123 12.01 22.60 0.29
C HIS A 123 12.75 21.63 -0.63
N THR A 124 13.96 21.22 -0.22
CA THR A 124 14.77 20.23 -0.93
C THR A 124 15.16 19.07 0.00
N GLY A 125 15.57 17.95 -0.60
CA GLY A 125 16.14 16.80 0.09
C GLY A 125 17.64 16.91 0.38
N ASP A 126 18.27 18.07 0.15
CA ASP A 126 19.73 18.25 0.20
C ASP A 126 20.35 17.78 1.51
N ILE A 127 19.68 18.10 2.62
CA ILE A 127 20.06 17.70 3.98
C ILE A 127 19.06 16.68 4.52
N ALA A 128 17.76 16.83 4.26
CA ALA A 128 16.73 15.96 4.81
C ALA A 128 16.86 15.82 6.34
N THR A 129 16.90 14.59 6.86
CA THR A 129 17.17 14.28 8.27
C THR A 129 18.66 14.08 8.55
N ASP A 130 19.53 14.24 7.55
CA ASP A 130 20.97 14.03 7.63
C ASP A 130 21.33 12.59 8.07
N SER A 131 20.51 11.61 7.70
CA SER A 131 20.75 10.21 8.05
C SER A 131 22.00 9.63 7.38
N TYR A 132 22.53 10.26 6.32
CA TYR A 132 23.85 9.90 5.79
C TYR A 132 24.94 10.01 6.86
N ASN A 133 24.91 11.07 7.68
CA ASN A 133 25.86 11.27 8.77
C ASN A 133 25.36 10.73 10.12
N LYS A 134 24.04 10.52 10.26
CA LYS A 134 23.38 10.25 11.55
C LYS A 134 22.68 8.89 11.63
N TYR A 135 22.93 7.98 10.69
CA TYR A 135 22.29 6.65 10.70
C TYR A 135 22.49 5.86 12.00
N LYS A 136 23.63 6.03 12.70
CA LYS A 136 23.86 5.41 14.01
C LYS A 136 22.92 5.92 15.10
N GLU A 137 22.56 7.20 15.06
CA GLU A 137 21.56 7.80 15.95
C GLU A 137 20.18 7.20 15.67
N ASP A 138 19.82 7.09 14.38
CA ASP A 138 18.57 6.49 13.94
C ASP A 138 18.47 5.02 14.38
N ILE A 139 19.54 4.24 14.23
CA ILE A 139 19.59 2.82 14.65
C ILE A 139 19.58 2.67 16.17
N ALA A 140 20.22 3.57 16.92
CA ALA A 140 20.12 3.59 18.38
C ALA A 140 18.68 3.81 18.85
N ILE A 141 17.93 4.68 18.16
CA ILE A 141 16.50 4.89 18.41
C ILE A 141 15.71 3.62 18.10
N LEU A 142 15.93 2.96 16.95
CA LEU A 142 15.27 1.70 16.59
C LEU A 142 15.45 0.64 17.69
N LYS A 143 16.69 0.47 18.14
CA LYS A 143 17.03 -0.46 19.23
C LYS A 143 16.31 -0.11 20.52
N LYS A 144 16.30 1.18 20.89
CA LYS A 144 15.62 1.66 22.10
C LYS A 144 14.12 1.35 22.07
N LEU A 145 13.48 1.56 20.91
CA LEU A 145 12.06 1.28 20.71
C LEU A 145 11.74 -0.21 20.59
N GLY A 146 12.75 -1.04 20.31
CA GLY A 146 12.64 -2.51 20.30
C GLY A 146 12.27 -3.12 18.94
N PHE A 147 12.23 -2.32 17.86
CA PHE A 147 11.91 -2.80 16.52
C PHE A 147 12.85 -3.93 16.08
N LYS A 148 12.30 -4.89 15.33
CA LYS A 148 13.02 -6.09 14.88
C LYS A 148 13.41 -6.04 13.41
N ALA A 149 12.76 -5.19 12.62
CA ALA A 149 13.13 -4.93 11.24
C ALA A 149 13.21 -3.45 10.94
N TYR A 150 14.09 -3.11 9.99
CA TYR A 150 14.13 -1.80 9.38
C TYR A 150 14.09 -1.92 7.88
N ARG A 151 13.02 -1.38 7.30
CA ARG A 151 12.90 -1.21 5.86
C ARG A 151 13.52 0.12 5.45
N PHE A 152 14.50 0.07 4.57
CA PHE A 152 15.14 1.26 4.02
C PHE A 152 15.34 1.07 2.52
N SER A 153 15.57 2.16 1.79
CA SER A 153 15.99 2.07 0.38
C SER A 153 17.44 2.45 0.21
N VAL A 154 18.04 1.96 -0.87
CA VAL A 154 19.36 2.40 -1.34
C VAL A 154 19.18 3.41 -2.48
N SER A 155 20.05 4.41 -2.55
CA SER A 155 20.01 5.45 -3.57
C SER A 155 20.79 5.02 -4.81
N TRP A 156 20.09 4.91 -5.94
CA TRP A 156 20.71 4.50 -7.21
C TRP A 156 21.89 5.42 -7.61
N PRO A 157 21.77 6.76 -7.67
CA PRO A 157 22.91 7.61 -8.03
C PRO A 157 24.03 7.65 -6.98
N ARG A 158 23.80 7.13 -5.77
CA ARG A 158 24.86 6.92 -4.77
C ARG A 158 25.63 5.63 -5.02
N ILE A 159 24.97 4.56 -5.48
CA ILE A 159 25.61 3.28 -5.82
C ILE A 159 26.26 3.32 -7.21
N LEU A 160 25.52 3.82 -8.22
CA LEU A 160 25.96 3.96 -9.60
C LEU A 160 25.88 5.43 -10.03
N PRO A 161 26.90 6.26 -9.75
CA PRO A 161 26.92 7.67 -10.11
C PRO A 161 26.71 7.98 -11.60
N THR A 162 27.18 7.12 -12.50
CA THR A 162 26.96 7.28 -13.95
C THR A 162 25.56 6.81 -14.38
N GLY A 163 24.80 6.22 -13.46
CA GLY A 163 23.57 5.49 -13.68
C GLY A 163 23.73 4.08 -14.22
N TYR A 164 24.93 3.71 -14.69
CA TYR A 164 25.22 2.43 -15.30
C TYR A 164 26.21 1.61 -14.46
N SER A 165 26.21 0.29 -14.64
CA SER A 165 27.06 -0.65 -13.88
C SER A 165 28.55 -0.58 -14.24
N ASN A 166 28.94 0.30 -15.17
CA ASN A 166 30.34 0.52 -15.56
C ASN A 166 31.17 1.19 -14.46
N TYR A 167 30.51 1.91 -13.54
CA TYR A 167 31.15 2.54 -12.40
C TYR A 167 30.30 2.35 -11.14
N VAL A 168 30.82 1.56 -10.18
CA VAL A 168 30.21 1.35 -8.87
C VAL A 168 30.97 2.20 -7.85
N SER A 169 30.26 3.10 -7.17
CA SER A 169 30.85 3.94 -6.13
C SER A 169 31.30 3.10 -4.94
N LYS A 170 32.58 3.22 -4.59
CA LYS A 170 33.11 2.59 -3.37
C LYS A 170 32.59 3.26 -2.11
N ASP A 171 32.38 4.57 -2.14
CA ASP A 171 31.89 5.34 -0.99
C ASP A 171 30.41 5.07 -0.73
N GLY A 172 29.60 5.07 -1.79
CA GLY A 172 28.18 4.73 -1.71
C GLY A 172 27.97 3.29 -1.24
N VAL A 173 28.72 2.33 -1.79
CA VAL A 173 28.65 0.93 -1.35
C VAL A 173 29.09 0.78 0.12
N ARG A 174 30.18 1.44 0.53
CA ARG A 174 30.63 1.42 1.93
C ARG A 174 29.56 1.96 2.88
N PHE A 175 28.93 3.09 2.56
CA PHE A 175 27.89 3.68 3.40
C PHE A 175 26.77 2.67 3.74
N TYR A 176 26.24 1.96 2.75
CA TYR A 176 25.17 0.99 3.02
C TYR A 176 25.68 -0.29 3.68
N HIS A 177 26.91 -0.73 3.44
CA HIS A 177 27.51 -1.81 4.25
C HIS A 177 27.59 -1.40 5.72
N ASP A 178 28.10 -0.20 6.01
CA ASP A 178 28.21 0.32 7.38
C ASP A 178 26.84 0.47 8.04
N PHE A 179 25.82 0.89 7.27
CA PHE A 179 24.43 0.98 7.72
C PHE A 179 23.83 -0.40 8.04
N ILE A 180 24.00 -1.37 7.14
CA ILE A 180 23.51 -2.75 7.32
C ILE A 180 24.22 -3.43 8.48
N ASP A 181 25.54 -3.24 8.61
CA ASP A 181 26.33 -3.82 9.69
C ASP A 181 25.91 -3.25 11.05
N GLU A 182 25.61 -1.95 11.12
CA GLU A 182 25.08 -1.34 12.35
C GLU A 182 23.68 -1.87 12.70
N LEU A 183 22.80 -2.12 11.72
CA LEU A 183 21.51 -2.77 11.99
C LEU A 183 21.69 -4.17 12.56
N LEU A 184 22.50 -4.99 11.91
CA LEU A 184 22.75 -6.38 12.32
C LEU A 184 23.45 -6.45 13.69
N ALA A 185 24.41 -5.56 13.97
CA ALA A 185 25.06 -5.45 15.27
C ALA A 185 24.07 -5.12 16.40
N ASN A 186 22.93 -4.52 16.07
CA ASN A 186 21.85 -4.21 17.01
C ASN A 186 20.67 -5.19 16.94
N ASN A 187 20.82 -6.33 16.26
CA ASN A 187 19.80 -7.36 16.06
C ASN A 187 18.52 -6.84 15.38
N ILE A 188 18.68 -5.97 14.39
CA ILE A 188 17.60 -5.44 13.56
C ILE A 188 17.76 -6.00 12.15
N GLU A 189 16.75 -6.68 11.65
CA GLU A 189 16.75 -7.30 10.33
C GLU A 189 16.59 -6.24 9.22
N PRO A 190 17.52 -6.18 8.25
CA PRO A 190 17.41 -5.26 7.12
C PRO A 190 16.40 -5.78 6.08
N MET A 191 15.46 -4.92 5.68
CA MET A 191 14.58 -5.11 4.53
C MET A 191 14.89 -4.05 3.47
N LEU A 192 15.53 -4.43 2.38
CA LEU A 192 16.12 -3.47 1.44
C LEU A 192 15.20 -3.22 0.23
N THR A 193 14.83 -1.96 0.03
CA THR A 193 14.14 -1.48 -1.16
C THR A 193 15.16 -1.00 -2.20
N ILE A 194 15.18 -1.61 -3.38
CA ILE A 194 16.21 -1.32 -4.41
C ILE A 194 15.94 0.03 -5.08
N TYR A 195 14.68 0.32 -5.39
CA TYR A 195 14.25 1.57 -5.99
C TYR A 195 13.11 2.22 -5.22
N HIS A 196 13.37 3.43 -4.72
CA HIS A 196 12.39 4.31 -4.07
C HIS A 196 12.47 5.72 -4.68
N TRP A 197 12.23 5.77 -5.99
CA TRP A 197 11.87 6.96 -6.78
C TRP A 197 12.99 7.95 -7.11
N ASP A 198 14.25 7.62 -6.83
CA ASP A 198 15.41 8.53 -6.92
C ASP A 198 16.42 8.12 -8.00
N HIS A 199 15.96 7.72 -9.19
CA HIS A 199 16.87 7.28 -10.25
C HIS A 199 17.81 8.39 -10.72
N PRO A 200 19.01 8.04 -11.24
CA PRO A 200 19.99 8.99 -11.73
C PRO A 200 19.44 9.83 -12.86
N GLN A 201 19.77 11.10 -12.81
CA GLN A 201 19.12 12.10 -13.63
C GLN A 201 19.51 11.98 -15.12
N VAL A 202 20.70 11.43 -15.41
CA VAL A 202 21.15 11.06 -16.76
C VAL A 202 20.27 10.00 -17.43
N LEU A 203 19.68 9.06 -16.66
CA LEU A 203 18.80 8.04 -17.21
C LEU A 203 17.43 8.63 -17.59
N GLU A 204 16.98 9.63 -16.83
CA GLU A 204 15.77 10.38 -17.13
C GLU A 204 15.95 11.31 -18.34
N ASP A 205 17.12 11.92 -18.54
CA ASP A 205 17.45 12.63 -19.79
C ASP A 205 17.40 11.71 -21.01
N ALA A 206 17.75 10.43 -20.82
CA ALA A 206 17.61 9.38 -21.83
C ALA A 206 16.15 8.84 -21.96
N GLY A 207 15.17 9.48 -21.33
CA GLY A 207 13.75 9.17 -21.42
C GLY A 207 13.13 8.57 -20.16
N GLY A 208 13.96 8.17 -19.18
CA GLY A 208 13.51 7.65 -17.89
C GLY A 208 12.60 6.45 -18.04
N TRP A 209 11.64 6.27 -17.14
CA TRP A 209 10.75 5.10 -17.16
C TRP A 209 9.85 5.00 -18.40
N LEU A 210 9.80 6.01 -19.26
CA LEU A 210 9.14 5.92 -20.56
C LEU A 210 10.00 5.19 -21.61
N ASN A 211 11.31 5.09 -21.39
CA ASN A 211 12.26 4.35 -22.21
C ASN A 211 12.31 2.88 -21.77
N SER A 212 12.18 1.95 -22.72
CA SER A 212 12.28 0.51 -22.46
C SER A 212 13.66 0.05 -21.97
N GLU A 213 14.72 0.79 -22.29
CA GLU A 213 16.09 0.48 -21.83
C GLU A 213 16.24 0.59 -20.30
N MET A 214 15.38 1.36 -19.62
CA MET A 214 15.34 1.40 -18.14
C MET A 214 15.14 0.01 -17.53
N VAL A 215 14.48 -0.90 -18.23
CA VAL A 215 14.28 -2.28 -17.79
C VAL A 215 15.63 -2.98 -17.57
N ASP A 216 16.58 -2.78 -18.48
CA ASP A 216 17.91 -3.37 -18.43
C ASP A 216 18.84 -2.60 -17.49
N TRP A 217 18.80 -1.26 -17.51
CA TRP A 217 19.61 -0.46 -16.59
C TRP A 217 19.24 -0.72 -15.14
N PHE A 218 17.94 -0.87 -14.84
CA PHE A 218 17.49 -1.26 -13.50
C PHE A 218 17.90 -2.69 -13.16
N ALA A 219 17.85 -3.63 -14.11
CA ALA A 219 18.27 -5.00 -13.90
C ALA A 219 19.78 -5.09 -13.53
N ASP A 220 20.62 -4.32 -14.22
CA ASP A 220 22.04 -4.22 -13.91
C ASP A 220 22.30 -3.56 -12.56
N TYR A 221 21.57 -2.50 -12.23
CA TYR A 221 21.61 -1.89 -10.91
C TYR A 221 21.22 -2.87 -9.81
N ALA A 222 20.10 -3.59 -9.97
CA ALA A 222 19.64 -4.61 -9.03
C ALA A 222 20.69 -5.72 -8.85
N ARG A 223 21.36 -6.17 -9.94
CA ARG A 223 22.45 -7.15 -9.85
C ARG A 223 23.60 -6.65 -8.99
N VAL A 224 23.99 -5.38 -9.13
CA VAL A 224 25.03 -4.76 -8.26
C VAL A 224 24.56 -4.78 -6.81
N VAL A 225 23.34 -4.33 -6.52
CA VAL A 225 22.77 -4.31 -5.17
C VAL A 225 22.72 -5.71 -4.54
N PHE A 226 22.28 -6.73 -5.30
CA PHE A 226 22.28 -8.11 -4.80
C PHE A 226 23.68 -8.63 -4.53
N ARG A 227 24.63 -8.41 -5.44
CA ARG A 227 26.02 -8.83 -5.26
C ARG A 227 26.64 -8.23 -4.00
N GLU A 228 26.38 -6.96 -3.72
CA GLU A 228 26.92 -6.29 -2.53
C GLU A 228 26.22 -6.72 -1.25
N TYR A 229 24.88 -6.80 -1.24
CA TYR A 229 24.12 -6.84 0.01
C TYR A 229 23.37 -8.15 0.31
N ALA A 230 23.14 -9.04 -0.67
CA ALA A 230 22.49 -10.34 -0.43
C ALA A 230 23.21 -11.26 0.58
N PRO A 231 24.54 -11.17 0.80
CA PRO A 231 25.17 -11.87 1.91
C PRO A 231 24.53 -11.56 3.28
N LYS A 232 24.15 -10.28 3.50
CA LYS A 232 23.69 -9.74 4.79
C LYS A 232 22.18 -9.46 4.83
N VAL A 233 21.53 -9.25 3.70
CA VAL A 233 20.11 -8.90 3.57
C VAL A 233 19.31 -10.07 3.03
N LYS A 234 18.17 -10.38 3.68
CA LYS A 234 17.31 -11.54 3.32
C LYS A 234 15.96 -11.17 2.74
N MET A 235 15.53 -9.91 2.84
CA MET A 235 14.27 -9.45 2.28
C MET A 235 14.52 -8.27 1.34
N PHE A 236 14.13 -8.41 0.08
CA PHE A 236 14.28 -7.39 -0.94
C PHE A 236 12.93 -6.96 -1.53
N ILE A 237 12.78 -5.67 -1.75
CA ILE A 237 11.66 -5.08 -2.48
C ILE A 237 12.26 -4.37 -3.70
N PRO A 238 12.08 -4.88 -4.93
CA PRO A 238 12.71 -4.27 -6.09
C PRO A 238 12.28 -2.82 -6.30
N ILE A 239 10.97 -2.55 -6.25
CA ILE A 239 10.41 -1.24 -6.61
C ILE A 239 9.29 -0.89 -5.63
N ASN A 240 9.41 0.27 -4.97
CA ASN A 240 8.34 0.82 -4.12
C ASN A 240 7.23 1.46 -4.96
N GLU A 241 5.98 1.15 -4.62
CA GLU A 241 4.72 1.68 -5.18
C GLU A 241 4.78 1.96 -6.71
N PRO A 242 4.97 0.92 -7.53
CA PRO A 242 5.20 1.04 -8.97
C PRO A 242 4.15 1.91 -9.69
N SER A 243 2.87 1.77 -9.37
CA SER A 243 1.80 2.58 -9.99
C SER A 243 1.74 4.01 -9.45
N ALA A 244 2.11 4.24 -8.19
CA ALA A 244 2.08 5.57 -7.59
C ALA A 244 3.19 6.47 -8.18
N VAL A 245 4.42 5.96 -8.25
CA VAL A 245 5.53 6.69 -8.88
C VAL A 245 5.19 7.02 -10.33
N CYS A 246 4.65 6.08 -11.10
CA CYS A 246 4.32 6.33 -12.50
C CYS A 246 3.20 7.36 -12.69
N LYS A 247 2.12 7.28 -11.90
CA LYS A 247 1.02 8.26 -11.95
C LYS A 247 1.48 9.66 -11.55
N ASN A 248 2.16 9.78 -10.41
CA ASN A 248 2.50 11.10 -9.87
C ASN A 248 3.64 11.77 -10.65
N SER A 249 4.55 10.98 -11.24
CA SER A 249 5.75 11.49 -11.92
C SER A 249 5.56 11.71 -13.42
N TYR A 250 4.75 10.88 -14.08
CA TYR A 250 4.58 10.91 -15.55
C TYR A 250 3.17 11.28 -16.02
N SER A 251 2.18 11.42 -15.12
CA SER A 251 0.81 11.84 -15.48
C SER A 251 0.39 13.12 -14.76
N HIS A 252 0.46 13.14 -13.42
CA HIS A 252 0.05 14.30 -12.61
C HIS A 252 1.09 15.43 -12.59
N GLY A 253 2.37 15.10 -12.79
CA GLY A 253 3.48 16.06 -12.75
C GLY A 253 3.76 16.64 -11.36
N ILE A 254 3.31 15.97 -10.29
CA ILE A 254 3.51 16.43 -8.91
C ILE A 254 4.78 15.83 -8.27
N TYR A 255 5.28 14.71 -8.77
CA TYR A 255 6.55 14.10 -8.35
C TYR A 255 7.59 14.21 -9.46
N ALA A 256 8.87 14.12 -9.10
CA ALA A 256 9.97 14.09 -10.06
C ALA A 256 9.80 12.96 -11.09
N PRO A 257 9.92 13.20 -12.41
CA PRO A 257 10.49 14.39 -13.05
C PRO A 257 9.49 15.49 -13.42
N GLY A 258 8.25 15.44 -12.93
CA GLY A 258 7.26 16.50 -13.12
C GLY A 258 6.56 16.47 -14.48
N LYS A 259 6.50 15.31 -15.15
CA LYS A 259 5.88 15.18 -16.48
C LYS A 259 4.37 15.05 -16.39
N THR A 260 3.67 15.72 -17.31
CA THR A 260 2.19 15.74 -17.39
C THR A 260 1.65 15.02 -18.63
N LEU A 261 1.88 13.73 -18.76
CA LEU A 261 1.58 12.93 -19.96
C LEU A 261 0.38 11.99 -19.75
N ASN A 262 -0.73 12.56 -19.27
CA ASN A 262 -1.95 11.85 -18.88
C ASN A 262 -2.42 10.83 -19.93
N GLY A 263 -2.76 9.62 -19.47
CA GLY A 263 -3.29 8.54 -20.28
C GLY A 263 -2.25 7.80 -21.14
N PHE A 264 -0.96 8.11 -20.98
CA PHE A 264 0.15 7.50 -21.73
C PHE A 264 1.37 7.26 -20.84
N GLY A 265 1.84 8.31 -20.16
CA GLY A 265 3.07 8.29 -19.38
C GLY A 265 3.00 7.29 -18.23
N GLU A 266 1.89 7.25 -17.51
CA GLU A 266 1.65 6.29 -16.43
C GLU A 266 1.58 4.85 -16.93
N TYR A 267 1.04 4.62 -18.14
CA TYR A 267 0.95 3.28 -18.75
C TYR A 267 2.31 2.77 -19.23
N LEU A 268 3.07 3.59 -19.96
CA LEU A 268 4.42 3.23 -20.41
C LEU A 268 5.38 3.04 -19.23
N CYS A 269 5.36 3.96 -18.26
CA CYS A 269 6.17 3.84 -17.04
C CYS A 269 5.87 2.53 -16.31
N THR A 270 4.59 2.24 -16.01
CA THR A 270 4.24 1.04 -15.23
C THR A 270 4.53 -0.24 -16.01
N HIS A 271 4.40 -0.22 -17.34
CA HIS A 271 4.78 -1.33 -18.20
C HIS A 271 6.27 -1.68 -18.08
N ASN A 272 7.15 -0.67 -18.15
CA ASN A 272 8.58 -0.87 -18.00
C ASN A 272 8.95 -1.25 -16.55
N VAL A 273 8.32 -0.65 -15.55
CA VAL A 273 8.54 -0.96 -14.14
C VAL A 273 8.20 -2.42 -13.80
N ILE A 274 7.09 -2.98 -14.32
CA ILE A 274 6.75 -4.40 -14.12
C ILE A 274 7.80 -5.33 -14.76
N LYS A 275 8.28 -5.00 -15.97
CA LYS A 275 9.35 -5.77 -16.63
C LYS A 275 10.67 -5.69 -15.85
N ALA A 276 10.99 -4.51 -15.31
CA ALA A 276 12.18 -4.26 -14.52
C ALA A 276 12.16 -5.05 -13.20
N HIS A 277 11.01 -5.06 -12.51
CA HIS A 277 10.74 -5.93 -11.36
C HIS A 277 11.00 -7.41 -11.71
N ALA A 278 10.42 -7.90 -12.81
CA ALA A 278 10.60 -9.28 -13.23
C ALA A 278 12.06 -9.61 -13.54
N LYS A 279 12.81 -8.72 -14.22
CA LYS A 279 14.25 -8.92 -14.45
C LYS A 279 15.04 -9.00 -13.16
N ALA A 280 14.80 -8.09 -12.20
CA ALA A 280 15.46 -8.14 -10.90
C ALA A 280 15.16 -9.45 -10.15
N TYR A 281 13.90 -9.92 -10.15
CA TYR A 281 13.54 -11.20 -9.55
C TYR A 281 14.29 -12.36 -10.20
N ARG A 282 14.28 -12.45 -11.54
CA ARG A 282 14.94 -13.56 -12.27
C ARG A 282 16.45 -13.55 -12.10
N ILE A 283 17.07 -12.37 -12.00
CA ILE A 283 18.49 -12.25 -11.65
C ILE A 283 18.75 -12.82 -10.26
N TYR A 284 17.95 -12.46 -9.26
CA TYR A 284 18.10 -13.03 -7.93
C TYR A 284 17.91 -14.54 -7.92
N GLU A 285 16.83 -15.02 -8.55
CA GLU A 285 16.51 -16.45 -8.68
C GLU A 285 17.68 -17.25 -9.28
N ALA A 286 18.25 -16.76 -10.38
CA ALA A 286 19.29 -17.47 -11.12
C ALA A 286 20.69 -17.34 -10.48
N GLU A 287 21.04 -16.16 -9.95
CA GLU A 287 22.43 -15.85 -9.58
C GLU A 287 22.66 -15.86 -8.05
N PHE A 288 21.62 -15.66 -7.23
CA PHE A 288 21.77 -15.34 -5.81
C PHE A 288 20.93 -16.20 -4.85
N LYS A 289 19.77 -16.71 -5.29
CA LYS A 289 18.79 -17.40 -4.45
C LYS A 289 19.35 -18.68 -3.84
N GLU A 290 20.08 -19.47 -4.62
CA GLU A 290 20.66 -20.72 -4.11
C GLU A 290 21.65 -20.47 -2.97
N THR A 291 22.50 -19.44 -3.10
CA THR A 291 23.53 -19.10 -2.13
C THR A 291 22.97 -18.41 -0.89
N TYR A 292 22.10 -17.40 -1.08
CA TYR A 292 21.74 -16.47 -0.01
C TYR A 292 20.35 -16.69 0.60
N LYS A 293 19.50 -17.47 -0.06
CA LYS A 293 18.16 -17.90 0.39
C LYS A 293 17.20 -16.76 0.78
N GLY A 294 17.43 -15.53 0.31
CA GLY A 294 16.52 -14.41 0.56
C GLY A 294 15.22 -14.49 -0.25
N ILE A 295 14.30 -13.57 0.02
CA ILE A 295 12.97 -13.50 -0.60
C ILE A 295 12.73 -12.12 -1.23
N ILE A 296 11.98 -12.10 -2.33
CA ILE A 296 11.67 -10.89 -3.11
C ILE A 296 10.16 -10.61 -3.15
N ALA A 297 9.78 -9.35 -2.95
CA ALA A 297 8.39 -8.90 -2.94
C ALA A 297 7.87 -8.40 -4.29
N GLY A 298 6.58 -8.61 -4.58
CA GLY A 298 5.77 -7.76 -5.47
C GLY A 298 4.85 -6.82 -4.66
N MET A 299 4.37 -5.71 -5.24
CA MET A 299 3.64 -4.64 -4.51
C MET A 299 2.38 -4.06 -5.23
N PRO A 300 1.20 -3.91 -4.57
CA PRO A 300 -0.08 -3.39 -5.11
C PRO A 300 -0.50 -1.97 -4.61
N ARG A 301 -1.68 -1.49 -5.05
CA ARG A 301 -2.46 -0.30 -4.55
C ARG A 301 -3.98 -0.62 -4.50
N SER A 302 -4.83 -0.12 -3.59
CA SER A 302 -6.26 -0.60 -3.43
C SER A 302 -7.33 0.48 -3.15
N HIS A 303 -8.68 0.26 -3.33
CA HIS A 303 -9.96 0.81 -2.68
C HIS A 303 -11.31 0.38 -3.42
N THR A 304 -12.57 0.78 -3.03
CA THR A 304 -13.82 -0.08 -3.16
C THR A 304 -15.29 0.50 -3.37
N ASP A 305 -16.16 -0.13 -4.24
CA ASP A 305 -17.68 -0.37 -4.24
C ASP A 305 -18.21 -1.33 -5.39
N ILE A 306 -18.89 -2.46 -5.12
CA ILE A 306 -18.93 -3.77 -5.85
C ILE A 306 -18.46 -3.82 -7.32
N ASP A 307 -19.24 -3.38 -8.32
CA ASP A 307 -18.76 -3.42 -9.73
C ASP A 307 -17.68 -2.36 -9.97
N ALA A 308 -17.85 -1.20 -9.34
CA ALA A 308 -16.83 -0.18 -9.30
C ALA A 308 -15.63 -0.60 -8.42
N VAL A 309 -15.75 -1.52 -7.43
CA VAL A 309 -14.67 -2.14 -6.65
C VAL A 309 -13.86 -2.85 -7.68
N GLU A 310 -14.47 -3.71 -8.48
CA GLU A 310 -13.72 -4.57 -9.37
C GLU A 310 -12.94 -3.74 -10.38
N ASN A 311 -13.58 -2.75 -11.02
CA ASN A 311 -12.88 -1.80 -11.87
C ASN A 311 -11.73 -1.10 -11.13
N TYR A 312 -12.00 -0.52 -9.96
CA TYR A 312 -10.99 0.22 -9.20
C TYR A 312 -9.85 -0.66 -8.71
N PHE A 313 -10.16 -1.86 -8.20
CA PHE A 313 -9.22 -2.86 -7.73
C PHE A 313 -8.34 -3.32 -8.89
N GLN A 314 -8.90 -3.66 -10.04
CA GLN A 314 -8.09 -4.09 -11.18
C GLN A 314 -7.22 -2.94 -11.73
N PHE A 315 -7.71 -1.69 -11.73
CA PHE A 315 -6.91 -0.55 -12.19
C PHE A 315 -5.82 -0.10 -11.19
N ASN A 316 -5.96 -0.40 -9.90
CA ASN A 316 -5.01 0.03 -8.88
C ASN A 316 -4.12 -1.13 -8.36
N ALA A 317 -4.71 -2.25 -7.95
CA ALA A 317 -4.00 -3.44 -7.45
C ALA A 317 -3.68 -4.38 -8.61
N GLY A 318 -4.72 -4.76 -9.36
CA GLY A 318 -4.61 -5.73 -10.45
C GLY A 318 -3.62 -5.31 -11.53
N TRP A 319 -3.44 -4.01 -11.75
CA TRP A 319 -2.52 -3.50 -12.76
C TRP A 319 -1.09 -4.00 -12.58
N THR A 320 -0.60 -4.09 -11.34
CA THR A 320 0.74 -4.60 -11.03
C THR A 320 0.69 -6.05 -10.55
N MET A 321 -0.39 -6.45 -9.88
CA MET A 321 -0.53 -7.79 -9.30
C MET A 321 -0.89 -8.86 -10.30
N HIS A 322 -1.83 -8.60 -11.20
CA HIS A 322 -2.31 -9.61 -12.14
C HIS A 322 -1.19 -10.16 -13.02
N PRO A 323 -0.25 -9.34 -13.55
CA PRO A 323 0.90 -9.86 -14.29
C PRO A 323 1.80 -10.81 -13.47
N ILE A 324 1.94 -10.58 -12.16
CA ILE A 324 2.88 -11.29 -11.29
C ILE A 324 2.25 -12.51 -10.62
N TYR A 325 1.05 -12.39 -10.05
CA TYR A 325 0.46 -13.38 -9.14
C TYR A 325 -0.71 -14.17 -9.74
N SER A 326 -1.37 -13.66 -10.80
CA SER A 326 -2.47 -14.41 -11.40
C SER A 326 -1.96 -15.67 -12.09
N LYS A 327 -2.83 -16.67 -12.24
CA LYS A 327 -2.50 -17.90 -12.97
C LYS A 327 -2.21 -17.63 -14.45
N ASP A 328 -2.89 -16.65 -15.03
CA ASP A 328 -2.80 -16.34 -16.46
C ASP A 328 -1.64 -15.39 -16.78
N GLY A 329 -1.19 -14.59 -15.80
CA GLY A 329 -0.28 -13.47 -16.02
C GLY A 329 -0.98 -12.34 -16.78
N ASP A 330 -0.18 -11.48 -17.43
CA ASP A 330 -0.65 -10.32 -18.22
C ASP A 330 -1.48 -9.30 -17.40
N TYR A 331 -1.85 -8.18 -18.00
CA TYR A 331 -2.75 -7.21 -17.40
C TYR A 331 -4.17 -7.77 -17.20
N PRO A 332 -4.93 -7.26 -16.22
CA PRO A 332 -6.32 -7.66 -16.02
C PRO A 332 -7.13 -7.52 -17.33
N PRO A 333 -7.90 -8.55 -17.75
CA PRO A 333 -8.72 -8.49 -18.96
C PRO A 333 -9.68 -7.30 -18.99
N LEU A 334 -10.27 -6.97 -17.83
CA LEU A 334 -11.13 -5.82 -17.63
C LEU A 334 -10.42 -4.50 -17.96
N MET A 335 -9.22 -4.32 -17.42
CA MET A 335 -8.41 -3.13 -17.66
C MET A 335 -8.03 -2.98 -19.14
N LYS A 336 -7.59 -4.07 -19.79
CA LYS A 336 -7.28 -4.07 -21.23
C LYS A 336 -8.48 -3.63 -22.07
N SER A 337 -9.65 -4.17 -21.77
CA SER A 337 -10.89 -3.89 -22.50
C SER A 337 -11.35 -2.44 -22.32
N LEU A 338 -11.35 -1.94 -21.07
CA LEU A 338 -11.77 -0.56 -20.77
C LEU A 338 -10.85 0.48 -21.40
N VAL A 339 -9.52 0.32 -21.29
CA VAL A 339 -8.58 1.26 -21.91
C VAL A 339 -8.66 1.20 -23.44
N ALA A 340 -8.82 0.01 -24.05
CA ALA A 340 -8.97 -0.12 -25.50
C ALA A 340 -10.25 0.57 -26.01
N ASN A 341 -11.38 0.38 -25.33
CA ASN A 341 -12.65 1.03 -25.67
C ASN A 341 -12.53 2.55 -25.54
N LYS A 342 -11.98 3.05 -24.43
CA LYS A 342 -11.73 4.48 -24.23
C LYS A 342 -10.80 5.06 -25.28
N SER A 343 -9.75 4.32 -25.65
CA SER A 343 -8.82 4.74 -26.71
C SER A 343 -9.56 4.88 -28.05
N MET A 344 -10.43 3.92 -28.40
CA MET A 344 -11.25 3.98 -29.61
C MET A 344 -12.26 5.13 -29.59
N GLU A 345 -12.97 5.33 -28.48
CA GLU A 345 -13.89 6.47 -28.27
C GLU A 345 -13.19 7.82 -28.43
N GLN A 346 -11.91 7.90 -28.05
CA GLN A 346 -11.07 9.09 -28.14
C GLN A 346 -10.38 9.24 -29.50
N GLY A 347 -10.64 8.35 -30.46
CA GLY A 347 -10.11 8.42 -31.83
C GLY A 347 -8.71 7.85 -32.03
N TYR A 348 -8.16 7.11 -31.06
CA TYR A 348 -6.88 6.42 -31.23
C TYR A 348 -7.05 5.14 -32.04
N SER A 349 -6.14 4.92 -32.99
CA SER A 349 -6.13 3.70 -33.81
C SER A 349 -5.64 2.45 -33.07
N LYS A 350 -5.09 2.61 -31.86
CA LYS A 350 -4.56 1.55 -30.99
C LYS A 350 -4.85 1.88 -29.54
N SER A 351 -4.89 0.86 -28.69
CA SER A 351 -4.99 1.05 -27.23
C SER A 351 -3.80 1.85 -26.71
N ARG A 352 -4.06 2.76 -25.76
CA ARG A 352 -3.02 3.48 -25.02
C ARG A 352 -2.30 2.62 -23.98
N LEU A 353 -2.90 1.51 -23.55
CA LEU A 353 -2.25 0.52 -22.67
C LEU A 353 -1.31 -0.36 -23.51
N PRO A 354 0.01 -0.40 -23.21
CA PRO A 354 0.94 -1.31 -23.86
C PRO A 354 0.57 -2.78 -23.65
N THR A 355 1.01 -3.66 -24.53
CA THR A 355 0.75 -5.10 -24.47
C THR A 355 2.02 -5.87 -24.15
N PHE A 356 1.96 -6.84 -23.24
CA PHE A 356 3.04 -7.82 -23.08
C PHE A 356 3.01 -8.84 -24.22
N THR A 357 4.19 -9.22 -24.71
CA THR A 357 4.31 -10.41 -25.57
C THR A 357 4.09 -11.67 -24.73
N SER A 358 3.79 -12.81 -25.36
CA SER A 358 3.66 -14.10 -24.66
C SER A 358 4.92 -14.49 -23.87
N GLU A 359 6.09 -14.10 -24.36
CA GLU A 359 7.36 -14.25 -23.67
C GLU A 359 7.38 -13.42 -22.38
N TRP A 360 7.01 -12.14 -22.44
CA TRP A 360 6.96 -11.28 -21.26
C TRP A 360 5.91 -11.73 -20.24
N VAL A 361 4.72 -12.16 -20.69
CA VAL A 361 3.70 -12.74 -19.80
C VAL A 361 4.28 -13.91 -19.02
N THR A 362 4.97 -14.83 -19.71
CA THR A 362 5.59 -15.99 -19.08
C THR A 362 6.74 -15.59 -18.14
N TYR A 363 7.56 -14.62 -18.56
CA TYR A 363 8.73 -14.15 -17.80
C TYR A 363 8.33 -13.47 -16.48
N ILE A 364 7.27 -12.65 -16.50
CA ILE A 364 6.77 -11.88 -15.35
C ILE A 364 5.99 -12.76 -14.36
N ARG A 365 5.22 -13.73 -14.85
CA ARG A 365 4.38 -14.55 -13.98
C ARG A 365 5.21 -15.33 -12.95
N GLY A 366 4.79 -15.26 -11.69
CA GLY A 366 5.42 -15.93 -10.56
C GLY A 366 6.70 -15.24 -10.05
N THR A 367 6.96 -13.99 -10.41
CA THR A 367 8.17 -13.25 -9.98
C THR A 367 8.03 -12.63 -8.58
N SER A 368 7.59 -13.42 -7.60
CA SER A 368 7.48 -12.96 -6.22
C SER A 368 7.45 -14.12 -5.22
N ASP A 369 8.17 -13.95 -4.10
CA ASP A 369 8.15 -14.86 -2.94
C ASP A 369 7.12 -14.42 -1.87
N PHE A 370 6.85 -13.12 -1.75
CA PHE A 370 5.87 -12.56 -0.81
C PHE A 370 5.21 -11.28 -1.35
N LEU A 371 4.08 -10.89 -0.79
CA LEU A 371 3.37 -9.66 -1.15
C LEU A 371 3.74 -8.54 -0.16
N ALA A 372 4.38 -7.49 -0.66
CA ALA A 372 4.60 -6.25 0.08
C ALA A 372 3.40 -5.33 -0.11
N VAL A 373 2.77 -4.87 0.97
CA VAL A 373 1.56 -4.03 0.91
C VAL A 373 1.81 -2.69 1.58
N ASN A 374 1.71 -1.61 0.81
CA ASN A 374 1.55 -0.27 1.35
C ASN A 374 0.06 0.04 1.40
N HIS A 375 -0.44 0.49 2.55
CA HIS A 375 -1.84 0.86 2.70
C HIS A 375 -1.99 2.00 3.70
N TYR A 376 -2.86 2.97 3.37
CA TYR A 376 -3.03 4.18 4.19
C TYR A 376 -4.48 4.57 4.43
N THR A 377 -5.33 4.51 3.40
CA THR A 377 -6.66 5.14 3.44
C THR A 377 -7.70 4.26 2.76
N THR A 378 -8.91 4.78 2.52
CA THR A 378 -9.91 4.17 1.64
C THR A 378 -10.68 5.20 0.83
N ARG A 379 -11.30 4.75 -0.25
CA ARG A 379 -12.24 5.49 -1.09
C ARG A 379 -13.50 4.68 -1.27
N LEU A 380 -14.63 5.36 -1.19
CA LEU A 380 -15.87 4.86 -1.78
C LEU A 380 -15.74 5.08 -3.28
N VAL A 381 -16.24 4.15 -4.09
CA VAL A 381 -16.35 4.39 -5.52
C VAL A 381 -17.79 4.22 -5.98
N THR A 382 -18.09 4.71 -7.18
CA THR A 382 -19.36 4.47 -7.86
C THR A 382 -19.11 4.51 -9.36
N ALA A 383 -20.01 3.93 -10.16
CA ALA A 383 -19.90 3.98 -11.61
C ALA A 383 -19.87 5.44 -12.11
N GLY A 384 -18.94 5.74 -13.03
CA GLY A 384 -18.84 7.08 -13.62
C GLY A 384 -17.49 7.32 -14.28
N SER A 385 -17.06 8.57 -14.40
CA SER A 385 -15.69 8.88 -14.81
C SER A 385 -15.25 10.16 -14.12
N MET A 386 -13.96 10.24 -13.83
CA MET A 386 -13.29 11.42 -13.28
C MET A 386 -11.93 11.62 -13.97
N GLY A 387 -11.16 12.61 -13.55
CA GLY A 387 -9.84 12.88 -14.13
C GLY A 387 -9.87 13.52 -15.53
N LYS A 388 -8.68 13.77 -16.07
CA LYS A 388 -8.50 14.34 -17.41
C LYS A 388 -8.83 13.29 -18.49
N VAL A 389 -9.17 13.73 -19.69
CA VAL A 389 -9.35 12.84 -20.84
C VAL A 389 -8.18 13.07 -21.82
N PRO A 390 -7.33 12.07 -22.11
CA PRO A 390 -7.25 10.75 -21.47
C PRO A 390 -6.54 10.79 -20.09
N SER A 391 -6.79 9.80 -19.23
CA SER A 391 -6.03 9.52 -17.98
C SER A 391 -6.39 8.15 -17.40
N HIS A 392 -5.52 7.58 -16.56
CA HIS A 392 -5.81 6.39 -15.76
C HIS A 392 -7.13 6.50 -14.97
N GLU A 393 -7.36 7.65 -14.33
CA GLU A 393 -8.55 7.93 -13.54
C GLU A 393 -9.84 7.97 -14.37
N ASN A 394 -9.73 8.36 -15.64
CA ASN A 394 -10.86 8.37 -16.57
C ASN A 394 -11.16 6.97 -17.11
N ASP A 395 -10.11 6.20 -17.38
CA ASP A 395 -10.20 4.91 -18.05
C ASP A 395 -10.81 3.82 -17.15
N GLN A 396 -10.67 3.93 -15.83
CA GLN A 396 -11.25 2.98 -14.87
C GLN A 396 -12.79 2.99 -14.84
N GLY A 397 -13.45 4.01 -15.37
CA GLY A 397 -14.92 4.04 -15.40
C GLY A 397 -15.57 4.13 -14.01
N VAL A 398 -14.88 4.76 -13.05
CA VAL A 398 -15.41 5.02 -11.70
C VAL A 398 -15.24 6.48 -11.28
N LYS A 399 -15.99 6.90 -10.27
CA LYS A 399 -15.78 8.12 -9.50
C LYS A 399 -15.40 7.75 -8.07
N GLU A 400 -14.30 8.31 -7.59
CA GLU A 400 -13.93 8.25 -6.19
C GLU A 400 -14.74 9.26 -5.37
N ILE A 401 -15.21 8.81 -4.21
CA ILE A 401 -15.95 9.59 -3.22
C ILE A 401 -15.25 9.40 -1.88
N VAL A 402 -15.19 10.49 -1.12
CA VAL A 402 -14.72 10.50 0.26
C VAL A 402 -15.92 10.80 1.15
N ASP A 403 -16.18 9.94 2.13
CA ASP A 403 -17.17 10.23 3.16
C ASP A 403 -16.65 11.42 4.01
N THR A 404 -17.48 12.46 4.11
CA THR A 404 -17.12 13.67 4.86
C THR A 404 -17.05 13.44 6.37
N LEU A 405 -17.59 12.31 6.86
CA LEU A 405 -17.48 11.89 8.26
C LEU A 405 -16.13 11.20 8.56
N TRP A 406 -15.38 10.76 7.55
CA TRP A 406 -14.07 10.16 7.78
C TRP A 406 -13.08 11.19 8.28
N LYS A 407 -12.37 10.85 9.36
CA LYS A 407 -11.40 11.75 9.98
C LYS A 407 -10.27 12.07 8.99
N PRO A 408 -9.99 13.37 8.73
CA PRO A 408 -8.90 13.77 7.87
C PRO A 408 -7.56 13.69 8.61
N ALA A 409 -6.48 13.47 7.85
CA ALA A 409 -5.11 13.72 8.30
C ALA A 409 -4.60 15.06 7.73
N ALA A 410 -3.33 15.41 7.98
CA ALA A 410 -2.70 16.57 7.35
C ALA A 410 -2.65 16.45 5.81
N SER A 411 -2.37 15.24 5.30
CA SER A 411 -2.44 14.95 3.86
C SER A 411 -3.88 14.97 3.36
N THR A 412 -4.16 15.79 2.34
CA THR A 412 -5.51 15.93 1.77
C THR A 412 -6.07 14.63 1.22
N TRP A 413 -5.20 13.75 0.70
CA TRP A 413 -5.54 12.44 0.17
C TRP A 413 -5.74 11.37 1.27
N LEU A 414 -5.31 11.59 2.51
CA LEU A 414 -5.35 10.56 3.55
C LEU A 414 -6.54 10.79 4.49
N LYS A 415 -7.45 9.81 4.51
CA LYS A 415 -8.56 9.68 5.48
C LYS A 415 -8.39 8.41 6.31
N VAL A 416 -8.76 8.47 7.59
CA VAL A 416 -8.67 7.33 8.52
C VAL A 416 -9.85 6.40 8.30
N VAL A 417 -9.60 5.22 7.69
CA VAL A 417 -10.62 4.22 7.35
C VAL A 417 -10.08 2.80 7.62
N PRO A 418 -9.99 2.39 8.90
CA PRO A 418 -9.33 1.14 9.29
C PRO A 418 -10.04 -0.10 8.73
N GLU A 419 -11.37 -0.12 8.62
CA GLU A 419 -12.13 -1.25 8.08
C GLU A 419 -11.78 -1.54 6.62
N GLY A 420 -11.45 -0.49 5.87
CA GLY A 420 -10.99 -0.61 4.49
C GLY A 420 -9.67 -1.36 4.38
N PHE A 421 -8.80 -1.26 5.40
CA PHE A 421 -7.55 -2.02 5.44
C PHE A 421 -7.81 -3.54 5.48
N ARG A 422 -8.65 -4.01 6.42
CA ARG A 422 -9.05 -5.42 6.50
C ARG A 422 -9.70 -5.88 5.19
N PHE A 423 -10.60 -5.07 4.63
CA PHE A 423 -11.27 -5.39 3.37
C PHE A 423 -10.27 -5.64 2.24
N VAL A 424 -9.31 -4.72 2.05
CA VAL A 424 -8.28 -4.82 1.00
C VAL A 424 -7.41 -6.05 1.20
N LEU A 425 -6.99 -6.34 2.44
CA LEU A 425 -6.15 -7.50 2.74
C LEU A 425 -6.84 -8.81 2.36
N ARG A 426 -8.14 -8.93 2.64
CA ARG A 426 -8.93 -10.08 2.17
C ARG A 426 -9.01 -10.16 0.66
N GLN A 427 -9.29 -9.05 -0.03
CA GLN A 427 -9.38 -9.03 -1.48
C GLN A 427 -8.06 -9.45 -2.15
N LEU A 428 -6.92 -9.02 -1.60
CA LEU A 428 -5.61 -9.47 -2.06
C LEU A 428 -5.43 -10.98 -1.83
N ALA A 429 -5.87 -11.50 -0.68
CA ALA A 429 -5.79 -12.93 -0.38
C ALA A 429 -6.66 -13.78 -1.32
N GLU A 430 -7.91 -13.36 -1.51
CA GLU A 430 -8.91 -14.05 -2.33
C GLU A 430 -8.51 -14.08 -3.81
N ASN A 431 -8.02 -12.96 -4.35
CA ASN A 431 -7.68 -12.85 -5.78
C ASN A 431 -6.34 -13.53 -6.14
N TYR A 432 -5.40 -13.62 -5.21
CA TYR A 432 -4.02 -14.03 -5.51
C TYR A 432 -3.54 -15.27 -4.75
N GLY A 433 -4.46 -16.03 -4.15
CA GLY A 433 -4.15 -17.32 -3.52
C GLY A 433 -3.49 -17.21 -2.15
N ASN A 434 -3.77 -16.12 -1.42
CA ASN A 434 -3.31 -15.86 -0.04
C ASN A 434 -1.78 -16.02 0.15
N PRO A 435 -0.96 -15.34 -0.66
CA PRO A 435 0.49 -15.41 -0.52
C PRO A 435 0.92 -14.84 0.85
N PRO A 436 2.13 -15.18 1.34
CA PRO A 436 2.71 -14.50 2.49
C PRO A 436 2.69 -12.98 2.27
N MET A 437 2.12 -12.22 3.20
CA MET A 437 2.03 -10.76 3.11
C MET A 437 2.84 -10.07 4.20
N TYR A 438 3.49 -8.97 3.84
CA TYR A 438 4.11 -8.03 4.76
C TYR A 438 3.53 -6.65 4.49
N ILE A 439 3.00 -6.01 5.52
CA ILE A 439 2.60 -4.60 5.41
C ILE A 439 3.88 -3.80 5.45
N THR A 440 4.27 -3.19 4.34
CA THR A 440 5.57 -2.53 4.17
C THR A 440 5.53 -1.03 4.43
N GLU A 441 4.33 -0.44 4.39
CA GLU A 441 4.03 0.90 4.86
C GLU A 441 2.57 0.99 5.35
N ASN A 442 2.39 1.57 6.54
CA ASN A 442 1.11 2.06 7.04
C ASN A 442 1.38 3.19 8.04
N GLY A 443 0.66 4.30 7.96
CA GLY A 443 0.95 5.49 8.76
C GLY A 443 -0.06 6.61 8.57
N VAL A 444 0.09 7.68 9.35
CA VAL A 444 -0.77 8.86 9.27
C VAL A 444 0.03 10.15 9.47
N SER A 445 -0.29 11.15 8.65
CA SER A 445 0.31 12.47 8.71
C SER A 445 -0.35 13.37 9.76
N ASP A 446 0.45 14.17 10.46
CA ASP A 446 -0.01 15.37 11.18
C ASP A 446 0.88 16.57 10.80
N PHE A 447 0.81 17.66 11.58
CA PHE A 447 1.61 18.87 11.40
C PHE A 447 2.81 18.96 12.37
N GLY A 448 3.24 17.83 12.96
CA GLY A 448 4.44 17.76 13.81
C GLY A 448 4.17 17.77 15.33
N ALA A 449 3.02 17.27 15.77
CA ALA A 449 2.70 17.21 17.20
C ALA A 449 3.59 16.17 17.92
N LEU A 450 4.18 16.54 19.06
CA LEU A 450 4.86 15.57 19.93
C LEU A 450 3.87 14.69 20.71
N ASN A 451 2.71 15.25 21.06
CA ASN A 451 1.58 14.54 21.65
C ASN A 451 0.58 14.19 20.55
N ASP A 452 0.86 13.09 19.86
CA ASP A 452 0.19 12.65 18.65
C ASP A 452 -0.80 11.50 18.91
N ASP A 453 -1.77 11.74 19.81
CA ASP A 453 -2.80 10.77 20.17
C ASP A 453 -3.62 10.27 18.97
N ASP A 454 -3.81 11.12 17.97
CA ASP A 454 -4.48 10.75 16.73
C ASP A 454 -3.70 9.72 15.91
N ARG A 455 -2.36 9.80 15.94
CA ARG A 455 -1.48 8.80 15.31
C ARG A 455 -1.53 7.47 16.07
N ILE A 456 -1.56 7.51 17.39
CA ILE A 456 -1.76 6.31 18.23
C ILE A 456 -3.11 5.65 17.90
N ASN A 457 -4.19 6.43 17.85
CA ASN A 457 -5.52 5.93 17.53
C ASN A 457 -5.58 5.32 16.13
N TYR A 458 -4.94 5.94 15.14
CA TYR A 458 -4.80 5.38 13.80
C TYR A 458 -4.15 3.99 13.84
N TYR A 459 -2.96 3.88 14.43
CA TYR A 459 -2.25 2.60 14.48
C TYR A 459 -3.04 1.54 15.23
N ARG A 460 -3.63 1.88 16.38
CA ARG A 460 -4.45 0.95 17.15
C ARG A 460 -5.56 0.34 16.29
N GLU A 461 -6.34 1.17 15.59
CA GLU A 461 -7.48 0.68 14.82
C GLU A 461 -7.04 -0.08 13.55
N TYR A 462 -5.97 0.33 12.88
CA TYR A 462 -5.46 -0.41 11.71
C TYR A 462 -4.85 -1.77 12.11
N LEU A 463 -4.09 -1.84 13.22
CA LEU A 463 -3.55 -3.10 13.73
C LEU A 463 -4.66 -4.04 14.19
N LYS A 464 -5.71 -3.54 14.86
CA LYS A 464 -6.91 -4.33 15.18
C LYS A 464 -7.53 -4.95 13.93
N GLN A 465 -7.66 -4.18 12.85
CA GLN A 465 -8.23 -4.66 11.59
C GLN A 465 -7.30 -5.67 10.88
N MET A 466 -5.99 -5.49 10.96
CA MET A 466 -5.01 -6.47 10.49
C MET A 466 -5.09 -7.79 11.27
N LEU A 467 -5.14 -7.73 12.60
CA LEU A 467 -5.27 -8.93 13.44
C LEU A 467 -6.60 -9.64 13.19
N ASN A 468 -7.68 -8.90 12.96
CA ASN A 468 -8.95 -9.47 12.50
C ASN A 468 -8.81 -10.15 11.12
N ALA A 469 -8.05 -9.58 10.18
CA ALA A 469 -7.77 -10.22 8.89
C ALA A 469 -7.01 -11.55 9.08
N ILE A 470 -6.05 -11.60 10.00
CA ILE A 470 -5.29 -12.82 10.31
C ILE A 470 -6.18 -13.88 10.96
N TYR A 471 -6.82 -13.54 12.09
CA TYR A 471 -7.49 -14.53 12.93
C TYR A 471 -8.88 -14.90 12.46
N ASN A 472 -9.64 -13.94 11.89
CA ASN A 472 -11.03 -14.16 11.53
C ASN A 472 -11.21 -14.42 10.03
N ASP A 473 -10.32 -13.91 9.18
CA ASP A 473 -10.42 -14.07 7.73
C ASP A 473 -9.34 -14.99 7.14
N GLY A 474 -8.39 -15.48 7.96
CA GLY A 474 -7.34 -16.40 7.52
C GLY A 474 -6.30 -15.81 6.57
N VAL A 475 -6.13 -14.48 6.56
CA VAL A 475 -5.13 -13.82 5.70
C VAL A 475 -3.71 -14.07 6.24
N ASN A 476 -2.80 -14.51 5.36
CA ASN A 476 -1.43 -14.90 5.70
C ASN A 476 -0.49 -13.68 5.84
N ILE A 477 -0.73 -12.86 6.86
CA ILE A 477 0.10 -11.68 7.17
C ILE A 477 1.20 -12.07 8.16
N ARG A 478 2.45 -11.72 7.85
CA ARG A 478 3.65 -12.14 8.59
C ARG A 478 4.44 -11.00 9.22
N GLY A 479 4.15 -9.76 8.84
CA GLY A 479 4.81 -8.61 9.42
C GLY A 479 4.12 -7.29 9.11
N TYR A 480 4.47 -6.30 9.92
CA TYR A 480 3.98 -4.92 9.83
C TYR A 480 5.14 -3.95 10.00
N ILE A 481 5.31 -3.10 9.00
CA ILE A 481 6.33 -2.08 8.91
C ILE A 481 5.62 -0.72 8.87
N LEU A 482 5.75 0.06 9.94
CA LEU A 482 5.12 1.37 10.03
C LEU A 482 5.84 2.40 9.16
N TRP A 483 5.09 3.34 8.59
CA TRP A 483 5.61 4.56 7.99
C TRP A 483 5.36 5.75 8.93
N SER A 484 6.36 6.46 9.43
CA SER A 484 7.82 6.28 9.25
C SER A 484 8.57 6.38 10.59
N LEU A 485 9.87 6.05 10.60
CA LEU A 485 10.70 6.25 11.80
C LEU A 485 10.77 7.74 12.13
N LEU A 486 11.24 8.53 11.18
CA LEU A 486 11.52 9.96 11.31
C LEU A 486 10.48 10.75 10.52
N ASP A 487 10.13 11.93 11.03
CA ASP A 487 9.65 13.00 10.17
C ASP A 487 10.73 13.23 9.11
N ASN A 488 10.32 13.35 7.85
CA ASN A 488 11.23 13.31 6.71
C ASN A 488 10.74 14.26 5.60
N PHE A 489 11.43 14.26 4.46
CA PHE A 489 11.00 15.01 3.28
C PHE A 489 9.86 14.27 2.56
N GLU A 490 8.62 14.72 2.77
CA GLU A 490 7.39 14.14 2.19
C GLU A 490 7.16 14.67 0.77
N TRP A 491 8.11 14.38 -0.12
CA TRP A 491 7.99 14.60 -1.56
C TRP A 491 7.58 16.04 -1.93
N ASN A 492 6.48 16.22 -2.67
CA ASN A 492 5.99 17.54 -3.07
C ASN A 492 5.47 18.39 -1.89
N MET A 493 5.22 17.77 -0.72
CA MET A 493 4.83 18.47 0.50
C MET A 493 6.04 18.90 1.34
N GLY A 494 7.26 18.56 0.89
CA GLY A 494 8.50 18.89 1.60
C GLY A 494 8.41 18.49 3.07
N TYR A 495 8.69 19.43 3.96
CA TYR A 495 8.59 19.23 5.42
C TYR A 495 7.24 19.66 6.03
N HIS A 496 6.17 19.81 5.25
CA HIS A 496 4.89 20.28 5.79
C HIS A 496 4.09 19.16 6.49
N GLU A 497 4.05 17.99 5.87
CA GLU A 497 3.31 16.82 6.38
C GLU A 497 4.27 15.90 7.15
N ARG A 498 3.85 15.46 8.33
CA ARG A 498 4.70 14.73 9.29
C ARG A 498 4.19 13.33 9.53
N PHE A 499 4.95 12.30 9.12
CA PHE A 499 4.58 10.89 9.30
C PHE A 499 5.36 10.17 10.40
N GLY A 500 6.46 10.74 10.87
CA GLY A 500 7.38 10.06 11.77
C GLY A 500 6.79 9.84 13.15
N ILE A 501 7.12 8.73 13.78
CA ILE A 501 6.97 8.53 15.23
C ILE A 501 8.08 9.27 16.02
N VAL A 502 9.11 9.73 15.33
CA VAL A 502 10.18 10.59 15.86
C VAL A 502 10.18 11.90 15.10
N SER A 503 10.03 13.01 15.84
CA SER A 503 10.15 14.36 15.30
C SER A 503 11.60 14.69 14.97
N VAL A 504 11.81 15.44 13.89
CA VAL A 504 13.11 16.01 13.51
C VAL A 504 12.95 17.52 13.42
N ASP A 505 13.83 18.27 14.08
CA ASP A 505 13.87 19.73 13.91
C ASP A 505 14.64 20.09 12.63
N PHE A 506 13.92 20.55 11.61
CA PHE A 506 14.49 20.94 10.32
C PHE A 506 15.04 22.37 10.32
N ASN A 507 14.76 23.17 11.35
CA ASN A 507 15.33 24.50 11.52
C ASN A 507 16.70 24.45 12.19
N ASP A 508 16.99 23.39 12.95
CA ASP A 508 18.32 23.13 13.52
C ASP A 508 19.19 22.35 12.52
N PRO A 509 20.36 22.87 12.10
CA PRO A 509 21.30 22.17 11.23
C PRO A 509 21.71 20.79 11.74
N GLN A 510 21.67 20.54 13.05
CA GLN A 510 22.02 19.25 13.65
C GLN A 510 20.94 18.18 13.52
N ARG A 511 19.75 18.56 13.04
CA ARG A 511 18.59 17.68 12.85
C ARG A 511 18.30 16.82 14.10
N PRO A 512 18.13 17.41 15.30
CA PRO A 512 17.91 16.63 16.51
C PRO A 512 16.62 15.80 16.43
N ARG A 513 16.70 14.54 16.86
CA ARG A 513 15.57 13.60 16.92
C ARG A 513 14.88 13.67 18.28
N THR A 514 13.55 13.81 18.30
CA THR A 514 12.73 13.78 19.53
C THR A 514 11.60 12.76 19.40
N LEU A 515 11.53 11.79 20.34
CA LEU A 515 10.46 10.80 20.35
C LEU A 515 9.09 11.48 20.54
N LYS A 516 8.12 11.13 19.69
CA LYS A 516 6.71 11.50 19.91
C LYS A 516 6.05 10.49 20.85
N LYS A 517 4.84 10.79 21.33
CA LYS A 517 4.07 9.90 22.19
C LYS A 517 3.79 8.55 21.51
N SER A 518 3.56 8.56 20.19
CA SER A 518 3.40 7.34 19.38
C SER A 518 4.62 6.42 19.39
N ALA A 519 5.84 6.94 19.48
CA ALA A 519 7.04 6.10 19.61
C ALA A 519 7.05 5.33 20.94
N SER A 520 6.71 6.00 22.05
CA SER A 520 6.58 5.34 23.35
C SER A 520 5.44 4.31 23.36
N TRP A 521 4.32 4.61 22.69
CA TRP A 521 3.25 3.63 22.53
C TRP A 521 3.72 2.39 21.75
N TRP A 522 4.40 2.56 20.61
CA TRP A 522 4.98 1.46 19.85
C TRP A 522 5.98 0.63 20.68
N GLN A 523 6.80 1.28 21.51
CA GLN A 523 7.70 0.57 22.43
C GLN A 523 6.94 -0.38 23.37
N SER A 524 5.80 0.06 23.93
CA SER A 524 4.94 -0.80 24.76
C SER A 524 4.33 -1.95 23.97
N ILE A 525 3.81 -1.69 22.77
CA ILE A 525 3.19 -2.71 21.90
C ILE A 525 4.19 -3.80 21.50
N ILE A 526 5.43 -3.41 21.16
CA ILE A 526 6.50 -4.34 20.80
C ILE A 526 6.91 -5.19 22.01
N ALA A 527 7.01 -4.57 23.19
CA ALA A 527 7.38 -5.28 24.41
C ALA A 527 6.31 -6.27 24.89
N SER A 528 5.03 -5.92 24.75
CA SER A 528 3.91 -6.78 25.14
C SER A 528 3.54 -7.82 24.07
N GLY A 529 3.87 -7.55 22.81
CA GLY A 529 3.41 -8.34 21.67
C GLY A 529 1.89 -8.24 21.43
N LYS A 530 1.23 -7.23 21.99
CA LYS A 530 -0.23 -7.08 21.98
C LYS A 530 -0.64 -5.64 21.71
N VAL A 531 -1.69 -5.44 20.92
CA VAL A 531 -2.33 -4.14 20.70
C VAL A 531 -3.16 -3.76 21.94
N GLU A 532 -2.87 -2.59 22.53
CA GLU A 532 -3.60 -2.02 23.68
C GLU A 532 -4.89 -1.31 23.30
#